data_AF-A0A5J4SHY8-F1
#
_entry.id   AF-A0A5J4SHY8-F1
#
_cell.length_a   1.000
_cell.length_b   1.000
_cell.length_c   1.000
_cell.angle_alpha   90.00
_cell.angle_beta   90.00
_cell.angle_gamma   90.00
#
_symmetry.space_group_name_H-M   'P 1'
#
loop_
_entity.id
_entity.type
_entity.pdbx_description
1 polymer ?
#
loop_
_entity_poly.entity_id
_entity_poly.type
_entity_poly.pdbx_seq_one_letter_code
_entity_poly.pdbx_strand_id
1 'polypeptide(L)'
;MANEHHQYYQDRIRQNLSQQAMKTIITDKTIRINEKNQPRRRAENVINTIIVTNNDYPIQLDNSDGRYLVIKCKAVHRGDHEYFNKLSKGMDKDFYDNLLTFFLTRDISKFDPTDIPMTDAKKQLLNVSRTPVDDIIIKNYQKFKDGIPISEVSQMKPNNWNERSFKHSVLQKCTEQRIYIDKKQVRVNKLLEENYSVYDDMMNDLDKEEQREEQEKIENATEYFTE
;
A
#
# COMPACT_ATOMS: atom_id res chain seq x y z
N MET A 1 8.42 -22.04 15.67
CA MET A 1 7.72 -22.38 14.41
C MET A 1 6.19 -22.39 14.51
N ALA A 2 5.51 -23.30 15.23
CA ALA A 2 4.02 -23.32 15.25
C ALA A 2 3.38 -22.10 15.95
N ASN A 3 3.99 -21.59 17.02
CA ASN A 3 3.53 -20.40 17.75
C ASN A 3 3.72 -19.10 16.96
N GLU A 4 4.85 -18.93 16.29
CA GLU A 4 5.13 -17.75 15.45
C GLU A 4 4.18 -17.69 14.26
N HIS A 5 3.88 -18.84 13.67
CA HIS A 5 2.91 -18.94 12.59
C HIS A 5 1.51 -18.55 13.08
N HIS A 6 1.03 -19.09 14.20
CA HIS A 6 -0.27 -18.70 14.76
C HIS A 6 -0.34 -17.20 15.09
N GLN A 7 0.71 -16.64 15.69
CA GLN A 7 0.81 -15.22 16.01
C GLN A 7 0.72 -14.34 14.75
N TYR A 8 1.46 -14.69 13.69
CA TYR A 8 1.42 -14.00 12.40
C TYR A 8 0.02 -13.95 11.79
N TYR A 9 -0.73 -15.06 11.82
CA TYR A 9 -2.13 -15.06 11.34
C TYR A 9 -3.03 -14.17 12.19
N GLN A 10 -2.89 -14.19 13.52
CA GLN A 10 -3.68 -13.35 14.41
C GLN A 10 -3.40 -11.87 14.20
N ASP A 11 -2.12 -11.50 14.01
CA ASP A 11 -1.71 -10.12 13.76
C ASP A 11 -2.21 -9.63 12.41
N ARG A 12 -2.18 -10.48 11.37
CA ARG A 12 -2.75 -10.16 10.06
C ARG A 12 -4.27 -9.99 10.10
N ILE A 13 -4.99 -10.80 10.87
CA ILE A 13 -6.44 -10.66 11.06
C ILE A 13 -6.76 -9.33 11.77
N ARG A 14 -6.00 -8.98 12.82
CA ARG A 14 -6.16 -7.70 13.53
C ARG A 14 -5.86 -6.51 12.63
N GLN A 15 -4.80 -6.58 11.83
CA GLN A 15 -4.46 -5.54 10.86
C GLN A 15 -5.56 -5.36 9.81
N ASN A 16 -6.07 -6.45 9.23
CA ASN A 16 -7.18 -6.39 8.26
C ASN A 16 -8.46 -5.78 8.87
N LEU A 17 -8.80 -6.14 10.11
CA LEU A 17 -9.92 -5.56 10.83
C LEU A 17 -9.71 -4.06 11.10
N SER A 18 -8.48 -3.64 11.41
CA SER A 18 -8.13 -2.23 11.60
C SER A 18 -8.20 -1.43 10.30
N GLN A 19 -7.73 -1.99 9.19
CA GLN A 19 -7.76 -1.35 7.87
C GLN A 19 -9.20 -1.14 7.40
N GLN A 20 -10.06 -2.15 7.56
CA GLN A 20 -11.47 -2.02 7.20
C GLN A 20 -12.20 -0.99 8.07
N ALA A 21 -11.91 -0.95 9.37
CA ALA A 21 -12.46 0.06 10.27
C ALA A 21 -12.03 1.49 9.87
N MET A 22 -10.76 1.68 9.51
CA MET A 22 -10.24 2.98 9.05
C MET A 22 -10.89 3.41 7.73
N LYS A 23 -11.05 2.49 6.77
CA LYS A 23 -11.78 2.76 5.52
C LYS A 23 -13.20 3.27 5.81
N THR A 24 -13.92 2.60 6.71
CA THR A 24 -15.26 3.01 7.15
C THR A 24 -15.26 4.39 7.80
N ILE A 25 -14.31 4.67 8.71
CA ILE A 25 -14.22 5.99 9.37
C ILE A 25 -13.98 7.11 8.37
N ILE A 26 -13.22 6.87 7.30
CA ILE A 26 -12.93 7.88 6.28
C ILE A 26 -14.14 8.09 5.34
N THR A 27 -14.85 7.02 4.96
CA THR A 27 -15.86 7.10 3.89
C THR A 27 -17.32 7.22 4.35
N ASP A 28 -17.65 6.70 5.52
CA ASP A 28 -19.05 6.61 5.92
C ASP A 28 -19.62 8.00 6.23
N LYS A 29 -20.84 8.29 5.75
CA LYS A 29 -21.53 9.56 6.06
C LYS A 29 -21.96 9.69 7.51
N THR A 30 -22.00 8.58 8.25
CA THR A 30 -22.43 8.57 9.65
C THR A 30 -21.54 7.68 10.49
N ILE A 31 -21.17 8.16 11.67
CA ILE A 31 -20.42 7.38 12.66
C ILE A 31 -21.32 7.02 13.83
N ARG A 32 -21.03 5.86 14.45
CA ARG A 32 -21.75 5.39 15.63
C ARG A 32 -20.90 5.64 16.87
N ILE A 33 -21.26 6.67 17.63
CA ILE A 33 -20.53 7.12 18.83
C ILE A 33 -21.05 6.32 20.02
N ASN A 34 -20.12 5.67 20.73
CA ASN A 34 -20.39 4.92 21.94
C ASN A 34 -19.52 5.46 23.08
N GLU A 35 -19.87 6.64 23.56
CA GLU A 35 -19.17 7.31 24.64
C GLU A 35 -19.47 6.63 25.98
N LYS A 36 -18.47 6.59 26.87
CA LYS A 36 -18.58 5.92 28.16
C LYS A 36 -19.67 6.61 29.00
N ASN A 37 -20.54 5.82 29.62
CA ASN A 37 -21.67 6.30 30.43
C ASN A 37 -22.69 7.16 29.68
N GLN A 38 -22.73 7.10 28.35
CA GLN A 38 -23.71 7.80 27.52
C GLN A 38 -24.46 6.80 26.63
N PRO A 39 -25.72 7.08 26.27
CA PRO A 39 -26.45 6.27 25.32
C PRO A 39 -25.78 6.34 23.94
N ARG A 40 -25.72 5.19 23.27
CA ARG A 40 -25.12 5.09 21.93
C ARG A 40 -25.92 5.91 20.93
N ARG A 41 -25.25 6.77 20.17
CA ARG A 41 -25.86 7.66 19.18
C ARG A 41 -25.22 7.53 17.81
N ARG A 42 -25.97 7.90 16.77
CA ARG A 42 -25.44 8.12 15.41
C ARG A 42 -25.26 9.62 15.21
N ALA A 43 -24.18 9.99 14.55
CA ALA A 43 -23.89 11.37 14.16
C ALA A 43 -23.41 11.42 12.72
N GLU A 44 -23.54 12.58 12.08
CA GLU A 44 -22.89 12.86 10.82
C GLU A 44 -21.37 12.74 10.97
N ASN A 45 -20.73 12.18 9.95
CA ASN A 45 -19.28 12.06 9.92
C ASN A 45 -18.66 13.30 9.29
N VAL A 46 -17.91 14.05 10.09
CA VAL A 46 -17.15 15.24 9.67
C VAL A 46 -15.65 15.07 9.94
N ILE A 47 -15.19 13.81 10.05
CA ILE A 47 -13.82 13.49 10.43
C ILE A 47 -12.88 13.59 9.22
N ASN A 48 -11.83 14.40 9.37
CA ASN A 48 -10.62 14.35 8.54
C ASN A 48 -9.48 13.82 9.41
N THR A 49 -8.74 12.82 8.93
CA THR A 49 -7.73 12.12 9.74
C THR A 49 -6.32 12.46 9.27
N ILE A 50 -5.46 12.90 10.19
CA ILE A 50 -4.02 13.01 10.00
C ILE A 50 -3.36 11.97 10.93
N ILE A 51 -2.57 11.07 10.36
CA ILE A 51 -1.88 10.01 11.10
C ILE A 51 -0.37 10.31 11.07
N VAL A 52 0.24 10.37 12.25
CA VAL A 52 1.68 10.55 12.41
C VAL A 52 2.23 9.32 13.12
N THR A 53 3.29 8.74 12.57
CA THR A 53 3.83 7.45 13.02
C THR A 53 5.33 7.38 12.76
N ASN A 54 6.05 6.70 13.66
CA ASN A 54 7.45 6.33 13.48
C ASN A 54 7.61 4.90 12.94
N ASN A 55 6.51 4.16 12.78
CA ASN A 55 6.54 2.83 12.18
C ASN A 55 6.65 2.96 10.66
N ASP A 56 7.60 2.26 10.06
CA ASP A 56 7.81 2.22 8.61
C ASP A 56 6.64 1.54 7.86
N TYR A 57 5.87 0.70 8.56
CA TYR A 57 4.70 -0.01 8.01
C TYR A 57 3.44 0.27 8.83
N PRO A 58 2.91 1.50 8.79
CA PRO A 58 1.86 1.91 9.70
C PRO A 58 0.47 1.41 9.31
N ILE A 59 0.24 1.20 8.01
CA ILE A 59 -1.04 0.75 7.47
C ILE A 59 -0.80 -0.12 6.24
N GLN A 60 -1.56 -1.22 6.11
CA GLN A 60 -1.58 -1.99 4.88
C GLN A 60 -2.45 -1.27 3.85
N LEU A 61 -1.88 -1.01 2.67
CA LEU A 61 -2.58 -0.35 1.58
C LEU A 61 -2.88 -1.34 0.46
N ASP A 62 -4.02 -1.14 -0.20
CA ASP A 62 -4.33 -1.82 -1.46
C ASP A 62 -3.92 -0.93 -2.64
N ASN A 63 -3.56 -1.54 -3.78
CA ASN A 63 -3.18 -0.79 -4.98
C ASN A 63 -4.28 0.16 -5.49
N SER A 64 -5.54 -0.18 -5.25
CA SER A 64 -6.70 0.64 -5.59
C SER A 64 -7.09 1.66 -4.51
N ASP A 65 -6.31 1.76 -3.42
CA ASP A 65 -6.66 2.63 -2.29
C ASP A 65 -6.26 4.09 -2.55
N GLY A 66 -7.22 4.85 -3.08
CA GLY A 66 -7.16 6.28 -3.31
C GLY A 66 -7.49 7.15 -2.08
N ARG A 67 -7.43 6.63 -0.84
CA ARG A 67 -7.80 7.39 0.38
C ARG A 67 -6.64 7.99 1.16
N TYR A 68 -5.42 7.50 0.91
CA TYR A 68 -4.26 7.85 1.73
C TYR A 68 -3.20 8.59 0.90
N LEU A 69 -2.89 9.79 1.36
CA LEU A 69 -1.66 10.50 1.01
C LEU A 69 -0.57 10.10 2.01
N VAL A 70 0.50 9.48 1.51
CA VAL A 70 1.63 9.04 2.34
C VAL A 70 2.81 9.97 2.10
N ILE A 71 3.30 10.61 3.17
CA ILE A 71 4.44 11.52 3.12
C ILE A 71 5.51 11.00 4.06
N LYS A 72 6.73 10.82 3.53
CA LYS A 72 7.91 10.49 4.32
C LYS A 72 8.68 11.78 4.63
N CYS A 73 8.66 12.19 5.89
CA CYS A 73 9.44 13.34 6.35
C CYS A 73 10.93 12.99 6.42
N LYS A 74 11.77 13.82 5.82
CA LYS A 74 13.24 13.68 5.94
C LYS A 74 13.68 14.06 7.35
N ALA A 75 14.67 13.34 7.88
CA ALA A 75 15.18 13.54 9.24
C ALA A 75 16.27 14.63 9.35
N VAL A 76 16.19 15.69 8.53
CA VAL A 76 17.25 16.70 8.36
C VAL A 76 17.61 17.40 9.67
N HIS A 77 16.61 17.71 10.51
CA HIS A 77 16.79 18.40 11.79
C HIS A 77 16.69 17.45 12.99
N ARG A 78 16.91 16.15 12.82
CA ARG A 78 16.81 15.20 13.94
C ARG A 78 17.86 15.54 15.01
N GLY A 79 17.41 15.83 16.23
CA GLY A 79 18.27 16.23 17.35
C GLY A 79 18.68 17.71 17.34
N ASP A 80 18.23 18.50 16.36
CA ASP A 80 18.51 19.93 16.27
C ASP A 80 17.56 20.73 17.19
N HIS A 81 17.92 20.75 18.48
CA HIS A 81 17.13 21.42 19.50
C HIS A 81 17.04 22.93 19.28
N GLU A 82 18.08 23.56 18.73
CA GLU A 82 18.10 25.00 18.48
C GLU A 82 17.08 25.39 17.39
N TYR A 83 17.05 24.64 16.29
CA TYR A 83 16.06 24.81 15.23
C TYR A 83 14.63 24.68 15.77
N PHE A 84 14.32 23.62 16.52
CA PHE A 84 12.96 23.42 17.04
C PHE A 84 12.57 24.45 18.11
N ASN A 85 13.53 24.94 18.89
CA ASN A 85 13.30 26.04 19.84
C ASN A 85 12.99 27.35 19.11
N LYS A 86 13.68 27.64 18.00
CA LYS A 86 13.38 28.81 17.17
C LYS A 86 12.02 28.68 16.48
N LEU A 87 11.72 27.49 15.94
CA LEU A 87 10.46 27.20 15.27
C LEU A 87 9.27 27.34 16.22
N SER A 88 9.36 26.76 17.44
CA SER A 88 8.28 26.84 18.42
C SER A 88 8.03 28.26 18.91
N LYS A 89 9.09 29.07 19.08
CA LYS A 89 8.96 30.50 19.41
C LYS A 89 8.29 31.32 18.29
N GLY A 90 8.42 30.90 17.04
CA GLY A 90 7.78 31.55 15.89
C GLY A 90 6.31 31.19 15.70
N MET A 91 5.77 30.23 16.47
CA MET A 91 4.34 29.89 16.48
C MET A 91 3.58 30.77 17.47
N ASP A 92 3.61 32.08 17.23
CA ASP A 92 2.91 33.07 18.04
C ASP A 92 1.47 33.31 17.54
N LYS A 93 0.75 34.22 18.22
CA LYS A 93 -0.62 34.55 17.87
C LYS A 93 -0.73 35.06 16.43
N ASP A 94 0.20 35.91 16.00
CA ASP A 94 0.19 36.50 14.66
C ASP A 94 0.44 35.43 13.59
N PHE A 95 1.30 34.44 13.85
CA PHE A 95 1.47 33.28 12.98
C PHE A 95 0.16 32.52 12.80
N TYR A 96 -0.57 32.20 13.87
CA TYR A 96 -1.84 31.48 13.77
C TYR A 96 -2.94 32.31 13.10
N ASP A 97 -3.01 33.61 13.36
CA ASP A 97 -3.96 34.51 12.71
C ASP A 97 -3.68 34.57 11.19
N ASN A 98 -2.42 34.67 10.79
CA ASN A 98 -2.00 34.63 9.39
C ASN A 98 -2.25 33.26 8.75
N LEU A 99 -2.01 32.16 9.46
CA LEU A 99 -2.25 30.80 8.99
C LEU A 99 -3.76 30.56 8.75
N LEU A 100 -4.61 31.00 9.68
CA LEU A 100 -6.06 30.93 9.52
C LEU A 100 -6.53 31.79 8.34
N THR A 101 -6.01 33.02 8.21
CA THR A 101 -6.30 33.90 7.08
C THR A 101 -5.94 33.23 5.76
N PHE A 102 -4.77 32.58 5.69
CA PHE A 102 -4.35 31.82 4.52
C PHE A 102 -5.31 30.68 4.18
N PHE A 103 -5.76 29.89 5.16
CA PHE A 103 -6.71 28.80 4.91
C PHE A 103 -8.09 29.29 4.49
N LEU A 104 -8.57 30.40 5.05
CA LEU A 104 -9.88 30.98 4.71
C LEU A 104 -9.90 31.67 3.34
N THR A 105 -8.76 32.21 2.91
CA THR A 105 -8.64 32.95 1.64
C THR A 105 -8.16 32.09 0.47
N ARG A 106 -7.71 30.86 0.73
CA ARG A 106 -7.27 29.93 -0.31
C ARG A 106 -8.44 29.48 -1.18
N ASP A 107 -8.39 29.82 -2.46
CA ASP A 107 -9.31 29.26 -3.45
C ASP A 107 -9.03 27.76 -3.67
N ILE A 108 -10.01 26.94 -3.31
CA ILE A 108 -10.02 25.48 -3.49
C ILE A 108 -11.09 25.02 -4.48
N SER A 109 -11.66 25.93 -5.27
CA SER A 109 -12.73 25.60 -6.25
C SER A 109 -12.33 24.54 -7.28
N LYS A 110 -11.03 24.41 -7.56
CA LYS A 110 -10.45 23.41 -8.46
C LYS A 110 -9.80 22.23 -7.74
N PHE A 111 -9.82 22.21 -6.41
CA PHE A 111 -9.19 21.14 -5.64
C PHE A 111 -10.07 19.90 -5.66
N ASP A 112 -9.52 18.79 -6.16
CA ASP A 112 -10.14 17.49 -6.08
C ASP A 112 -9.50 16.67 -4.94
N PRO A 113 -10.21 16.42 -3.81
CA PRO A 113 -9.68 15.62 -2.71
C PRO A 113 -9.50 14.13 -3.08
N THR A 114 -10.04 13.68 -4.21
CA THR A 114 -9.91 12.30 -4.69
C THR A 114 -8.68 12.10 -5.58
N ASP A 115 -8.09 13.18 -6.10
CA ASP A 115 -6.85 13.16 -6.88
C ASP A 115 -5.63 13.11 -5.95
N ILE A 116 -5.42 11.95 -5.33
CA ILE A 116 -4.29 11.74 -4.41
C ILE A 116 -3.05 11.29 -5.19
N PRO A 117 -1.93 12.04 -5.15
CA PRO A 117 -0.73 11.70 -5.90
C PRO A 117 -0.07 10.41 -5.39
N MET A 118 0.53 9.66 -6.32
CA MET A 118 1.35 8.49 -6.01
C MET A 118 2.77 8.93 -5.60
N THR A 119 3.01 9.00 -4.29
CA THR A 119 4.33 9.37 -3.73
C THR A 119 5.26 8.16 -3.64
N ASP A 120 6.58 8.39 -3.62
CA ASP A 120 7.57 7.31 -3.41
C ASP A 120 7.31 6.52 -2.11
N ALA A 121 6.92 7.22 -1.05
CA ALA A 121 6.57 6.60 0.23
C ALA A 121 5.34 5.69 0.10
N LYS A 122 4.33 6.09 -0.68
CA LYS A 122 3.15 5.26 -0.96
C LYS A 122 3.54 4.03 -1.78
N LYS A 123 4.39 4.19 -2.80
CA LYS A 123 4.92 3.07 -3.61
C LYS A 123 5.65 2.05 -2.76
N GLN A 124 6.57 2.50 -1.89
CA GLN A 124 7.29 1.62 -0.96
C GLN A 124 6.33 0.83 -0.06
N LEU A 125 5.30 1.48 0.47
CA LEU A 125 4.31 0.83 1.33
C LEU A 125 3.45 -0.19 0.57
N LEU A 126 3.09 0.11 -0.68
CA LEU A 126 2.40 -0.84 -1.57
C LEU A 126 3.29 -2.04 -1.91
N ASN A 127 4.59 -1.82 -2.17
CA ASN A 127 5.55 -2.89 -2.44
C ASN A 127 5.66 -3.87 -1.26
N VAL A 128 5.71 -3.37 -0.03
CA VAL A 128 5.75 -4.24 1.16
C VAL A 128 4.39 -4.86 1.50
N SER A 129 3.29 -4.27 1.02
CA SER A 129 1.94 -4.82 1.18
C SER A 129 1.59 -5.91 0.15
N ARG A 130 2.50 -6.25 -0.78
CA ARG A 130 2.29 -7.28 -1.80
C ARG A 130 1.97 -8.63 -1.19
N THR A 131 1.04 -9.34 -1.82
CA THR A 131 0.71 -10.71 -1.47
C THR A 131 1.61 -11.69 -2.22
N PRO A 132 1.77 -12.93 -1.73
CA PRO A 132 2.51 -13.96 -2.47
C PRO A 132 1.97 -14.22 -3.88
N VAL A 133 0.68 -13.96 -4.12
CA VAL A 133 0.08 -14.08 -5.45
C VAL A 133 0.52 -12.93 -6.35
N ASP A 134 0.64 -11.71 -5.81
CA ASP A 134 1.17 -10.57 -6.57
C ASP A 134 2.61 -10.87 -7.03
N ASP A 135 3.45 -11.44 -6.17
CA ASP A 135 4.83 -11.83 -6.54
C ASP A 135 4.88 -12.90 -7.64
N ILE A 136 3.97 -13.88 -7.60
CA ILE A 136 3.85 -14.91 -8.63
C ILE A 136 3.41 -14.30 -9.97
N ILE A 137 2.45 -13.38 -9.93
CA ILE A 137 1.95 -12.68 -11.11
C ILE A 137 3.06 -11.82 -11.71
N ILE A 138 3.75 -11.03 -10.91
CA ILE A 138 4.87 -10.18 -11.33
C ILE A 138 5.96 -11.02 -12.03
N LYS A 139 6.43 -12.10 -11.39
CA LYS A 139 7.48 -12.97 -11.95
C LYS A 139 7.07 -13.65 -13.26
N ASN A 140 5.78 -13.81 -13.50
CA ASN A 140 5.23 -14.48 -14.67
C ASN A 140 4.32 -13.52 -15.47
N TYR A 141 4.58 -12.22 -15.42
CA TYR A 141 3.61 -11.20 -15.83
C TYR A 141 3.13 -11.39 -17.27
N GLN A 142 4.05 -11.60 -18.21
CA GLN A 142 3.71 -11.86 -19.60
C GLN A 142 2.85 -13.11 -19.78
N LYS A 143 3.16 -14.20 -19.06
CA LYS A 143 2.36 -15.44 -19.10
C LYS A 143 0.94 -15.22 -18.57
N PHE A 144 0.80 -14.45 -17.49
CA PHE A 144 -0.52 -14.10 -16.94
C PHE A 144 -1.32 -13.18 -17.87
N LYS A 145 -0.64 -12.27 -18.59
CA LYS A 145 -1.24 -11.40 -19.60
C LYS A 145 -1.75 -12.19 -20.81
N ASP A 146 -0.98 -13.18 -21.26
CA ASP A 146 -1.32 -14.03 -22.40
C ASP A 146 -2.29 -15.17 -22.04
N GLY A 147 -2.38 -15.53 -20.76
CA GLY A 147 -3.22 -16.59 -20.24
C GLY A 147 -2.41 -17.84 -19.89
N ILE A 148 -2.06 -17.97 -18.60
CA ILE A 148 -1.24 -19.06 -18.09
C ILE A 148 -2.10 -20.30 -17.75
N PRO A 149 -1.71 -21.53 -18.12
CA PRO A 149 -2.46 -22.74 -17.78
C PRO A 149 -2.72 -22.88 -16.28
N ILE A 150 -3.95 -23.25 -15.90
CA ILE A 150 -4.32 -23.42 -14.48
C ILE A 150 -3.41 -24.46 -13.80
N SER A 151 -3.02 -25.51 -14.52
CA SER A 151 -2.09 -26.54 -14.02
C SER A 151 -0.73 -25.97 -13.62
N GLU A 152 -0.22 -25.00 -14.38
CA GLU A 152 1.06 -24.32 -14.10
C GLU A 152 0.90 -23.39 -12.88
N VAL A 153 -0.19 -22.62 -12.81
CA VAL A 153 -0.48 -21.76 -11.65
C VAL A 153 -0.60 -22.57 -10.36
N SER A 154 -1.28 -23.73 -10.38
CA SER A 154 -1.41 -24.60 -9.21
C SER A 154 -0.06 -25.09 -8.68
N GLN A 155 0.96 -25.27 -9.54
CA GLN A 155 2.31 -25.66 -9.14
C GLN A 155 3.07 -24.51 -8.46
N MET A 156 2.69 -23.26 -8.71
CA MET A 156 3.29 -22.06 -8.09
C MET A 156 2.74 -21.77 -6.69
N LYS A 157 1.85 -22.62 -6.16
CA LYS A 157 1.22 -22.44 -4.84
C LYS A 157 2.28 -22.44 -3.72
N PRO A 158 2.29 -21.44 -2.83
CA PRO A 158 3.13 -21.46 -1.64
C PRO A 158 2.86 -22.69 -0.74
N ASN A 159 3.91 -23.22 -0.11
CA ASN A 159 3.83 -24.42 0.72
C ASN A 159 2.87 -24.28 1.91
N ASN A 160 2.83 -23.09 2.52
CA ASN A 160 2.00 -22.77 3.68
C ASN A 160 0.52 -22.45 3.34
N TRP A 161 0.13 -22.51 2.06
CA TRP A 161 -1.23 -22.21 1.62
C TRP A 161 -2.00 -23.48 1.26
N ASN A 162 -3.28 -23.54 1.64
CA ASN A 162 -4.18 -24.55 1.10
C ASN A 162 -4.62 -24.16 -0.33
N GLU A 163 -5.00 -25.16 -1.12
CA GLU A 163 -5.33 -24.99 -2.54
C GLU A 163 -6.54 -24.07 -2.76
N ARG A 164 -7.56 -24.17 -1.89
CA ARG A 164 -8.78 -23.36 -1.99
C ARG A 164 -8.49 -21.87 -1.80
N SER A 165 -7.70 -21.51 -0.78
CA SER A 165 -7.32 -20.13 -0.48
C SER A 165 -6.43 -19.56 -1.57
N PHE A 166 -5.46 -20.34 -2.06
CA PHE A 166 -4.60 -19.91 -3.16
C PHE A 166 -5.41 -19.65 -4.44
N LYS A 167 -6.26 -20.60 -4.83
CA LYS A 167 -7.17 -20.43 -5.97
C LYS A 167 -8.03 -19.18 -5.81
N HIS A 168 -8.62 -18.98 -4.64
CA HIS A 168 -9.43 -17.79 -4.39
C HIS A 168 -8.62 -16.49 -4.59
N SER A 169 -7.41 -16.40 -4.04
CA SER A 169 -6.56 -15.22 -4.20
C SER A 169 -6.13 -14.97 -5.64
N VAL A 170 -5.86 -16.01 -6.44
CA VAL A 170 -5.58 -15.87 -7.87
C VAL A 170 -6.81 -15.30 -8.62
N LEU A 171 -8.00 -15.83 -8.32
CA LEU A 171 -9.25 -15.38 -8.96
C LEU A 171 -9.67 -13.95 -8.59
N GLN A 172 -9.14 -13.40 -7.49
CA GLN A 172 -9.33 -11.97 -7.17
C GLN A 172 -8.58 -11.06 -8.15
N LYS A 173 -7.58 -11.58 -8.89
CA LYS A 173 -6.74 -10.82 -9.81
C LYS A 173 -6.89 -11.26 -11.27
N CYS A 174 -7.33 -12.49 -11.49
CA CYS A 174 -7.39 -13.14 -12.80
C CYS A 174 -8.80 -13.65 -13.10
N THR A 175 -9.09 -13.86 -14.38
CA THR A 175 -10.26 -14.58 -14.86
C THR A 175 -9.88 -15.94 -15.41
N GLU A 176 -10.73 -16.94 -15.18
CA GLU A 176 -10.59 -18.24 -15.84
C GLU A 176 -11.22 -18.17 -17.23
N GLN A 177 -10.44 -18.52 -18.25
CA GLN A 177 -10.88 -18.58 -19.65
C GLN A 177 -10.48 -19.91 -20.28
N ARG A 178 -11.08 -20.25 -21.42
CA ARG A 178 -10.68 -21.41 -22.24
C ARG A 178 -10.08 -20.92 -23.54
N ILE A 179 -8.82 -21.26 -23.78
CA ILE A 179 -8.11 -20.93 -25.02
C ILE A 179 -7.66 -22.22 -25.73
N TYR A 180 -7.34 -22.11 -27.02
CA TYR A 180 -6.75 -23.21 -27.77
C TYR A 180 -5.22 -23.06 -27.77
N ILE A 181 -4.54 -24.03 -27.18
CA ILE A 181 -3.07 -24.19 -27.25
C ILE A 181 -2.82 -25.51 -27.97
N ASP A 182 -2.04 -25.50 -29.05
CA ASP A 182 -1.73 -26.70 -29.84
C ASP A 182 -2.95 -27.54 -30.25
N LYS A 183 -4.02 -26.85 -30.70
CA LYS A 183 -5.33 -27.45 -31.08
C LYS A 183 -6.06 -28.18 -29.94
N LYS A 184 -5.61 -28.05 -28.69
CA LYS A 184 -6.29 -28.54 -27.50
C LYS A 184 -6.90 -27.38 -26.73
N GLN A 185 -8.13 -27.57 -26.24
CA GLN A 185 -8.77 -26.59 -25.38
C GLN A 185 -8.18 -26.69 -23.97
N VAL A 186 -7.54 -25.62 -23.51
CA VAL A 186 -6.88 -25.53 -22.20
C VAL A 186 -7.56 -24.43 -21.38
N ARG A 187 -7.74 -24.69 -20.08
CA ARG A 187 -8.20 -23.66 -19.13
C ARG A 187 -7.00 -22.85 -18.64
N VAL A 188 -7.11 -21.54 -18.70
CA VAL A 188 -6.06 -20.60 -18.33
C VAL A 188 -6.57 -19.57 -17.34
N ASN A 189 -5.67 -19.03 -16.52
CA ASN A 189 -5.88 -17.82 -15.76
C ASN A 189 -5.30 -16.65 -16.56
N LYS A 190 -6.14 -15.67 -16.88
CA LYS A 190 -5.72 -14.42 -17.54
C LYS A 190 -5.87 -13.26 -16.57
N LEU A 191 -4.82 -12.46 -16.41
CA LEU A 191 -4.86 -11.26 -15.57
C LEU A 191 -5.95 -10.30 -16.05
N LEU A 192 -6.71 -9.73 -15.11
CA LEU A 192 -7.73 -8.73 -15.42
C LEU A 192 -7.09 -7.50 -16.07
N GLU A 193 -7.68 -7.01 -17.15
CA GLU A 193 -7.16 -5.88 -17.94
C GLU A 193 -7.08 -4.59 -17.11
N GLU A 194 -8.02 -4.38 -16.18
CA GLU A 194 -8.01 -3.24 -15.24
C GLU A 194 -6.78 -3.19 -14.34
N ASN A 195 -6.08 -4.32 -14.17
CA ASN A 195 -4.88 -4.40 -13.35
C ASN A 195 -3.58 -4.20 -14.15
N TYR A 196 -3.62 -4.13 -15.49
CA TYR A 196 -2.39 -4.09 -16.32
C TYR A 196 -1.49 -2.91 -15.94
N SER A 197 -2.04 -1.70 -15.86
CA SER A 197 -1.27 -0.51 -15.48
C SER A 197 -0.58 -0.66 -14.13
N VAL A 198 -1.26 -1.29 -13.16
CA VAL A 198 -0.73 -1.48 -11.81
C VAL A 198 0.46 -2.45 -11.82
N TYR A 199 0.36 -3.56 -12.55
CA TYR A 199 1.43 -4.53 -12.63
C TYR A 199 2.58 -4.08 -13.56
N ASP A 200 2.29 -3.30 -14.60
CA ASP A 200 3.30 -2.64 -15.43
C ASP A 200 4.17 -1.69 -14.57
N ASP A 201 3.53 -0.86 -13.74
CA ASP A 201 4.23 0.03 -12.81
C ASP A 201 5.08 -0.75 -11.80
N MET A 202 4.53 -1.83 -11.23
CA MET A 202 5.25 -2.69 -10.29
C MET A 202 6.47 -3.38 -10.91
N MET A 203 6.36 -3.81 -12.17
CA MET A 203 7.45 -4.43 -12.91
C MET A 203 8.57 -3.42 -13.17
N ASN A 204 8.21 -2.23 -13.65
CA ASN A 204 9.16 -1.15 -13.89
C ASN A 204 9.89 -0.70 -12.62
N ASP A 205 9.19 -0.67 -11.48
CA ASP A 205 9.80 -0.29 -10.20
C ASP A 205 10.72 -1.42 -9.66
N LEU A 206 10.40 -2.69 -9.91
CA LEU A 206 11.28 -3.82 -9.60
C LEU A 206 12.56 -3.83 -10.44
N ASP A 207 12.46 -3.62 -11.76
CA ASP A 207 13.63 -3.56 -12.63
C ASP A 207 14.61 -2.46 -12.16
N LYS A 208 14.08 -1.33 -11.65
CA LYS A 208 14.89 -0.25 -11.07
C LYS A 208 15.46 -0.59 -9.69
N GLU A 209 14.78 -1.39 -8.89
CA GLU A 209 15.29 -1.88 -7.60
C GLU A 209 16.43 -2.88 -7.83
N GLU A 210 16.25 -3.85 -8.73
CA GLU A 210 17.30 -4.83 -9.09
C GLU A 210 18.55 -4.14 -9.66
N GLN A 211 18.38 -3.15 -10.54
CA GLN A 211 19.49 -2.34 -11.08
C GLN A 211 20.25 -1.58 -9.99
N ARG A 212 19.55 -1.05 -8.98
CA ARG A 212 20.19 -0.34 -7.85
C ARG A 212 20.96 -1.30 -6.95
N GLU A 213 20.38 -2.46 -6.62
CA GLU A 213 21.08 -3.47 -5.84
C GLU A 213 22.32 -4.01 -6.56
N GLU A 214 22.26 -4.15 -7.89
CA GLU A 214 23.39 -4.59 -8.69
C GLU A 214 24.49 -3.52 -8.74
N GLN A 215 24.13 -2.25 -8.87
CA GLN A 215 25.07 -1.12 -8.76
C GLN A 215 25.72 -1.04 -7.37
N GLU A 216 24.95 -1.16 -6.29
CA GLU A 216 25.51 -1.18 -4.92
C GLU A 216 26.45 -2.37 -4.71
N LYS A 217 26.13 -3.56 -5.26
CA LYS A 217 27.05 -4.72 -5.20
C LYS A 217 28.34 -4.45 -5.95
N ILE A 218 28.27 -3.79 -7.12
CA ILE A 218 29.45 -3.42 -7.90
C ILE A 218 30.30 -2.40 -7.14
N GLU A 219 29.68 -1.34 -6.61
CA GLU A 219 30.36 -0.27 -5.85
C GLU A 219 31.06 -0.83 -4.60
N ASN A 220 30.33 -1.62 -3.79
CA ASN A 220 30.89 -2.29 -2.63
C ASN A 220 32.03 -3.24 -3.02
N ALA A 221 31.89 -4.00 -4.12
CA ALA A 221 32.97 -4.88 -4.59
C ALA A 221 34.22 -4.09 -5.00
N THR A 222 34.08 -2.92 -5.63
CA THR A 222 35.22 -2.06 -6.01
C THR A 222 35.93 -1.42 -4.82
N GLU A 223 35.24 -1.12 -3.71
CA GLU A 223 35.89 -0.65 -2.48
C GLU A 223 36.83 -1.71 -1.87
N TYR A 224 36.49 -3.00 -1.96
CA TYR A 224 37.36 -4.09 -1.48
C TYR A 224 38.61 -4.34 -2.33
N PHE A 225 38.73 -3.77 -3.53
CA PHE A 225 39.90 -3.90 -4.40
C PHE A 225 40.79 -2.64 -4.42
N THR A 226 40.47 -1.63 -3.60
CA THR A 226 41.22 -0.37 -3.53
C THR A 226 41.95 -0.12 -2.21
N GLU A 227 42.00 -1.11 -1.30
CA GLU A 227 42.88 -1.13 -0.10
C GLU A 227 44.09 -2.07 -0.27
#